data_AF-A0A1F2Q813-F1
#
_entry.id   AF-A0A1F2Q813-F1
#
_cell.length_a   1.000
_cell.length_b   1.000
_cell.length_c   1.000
_cell.angle_alpha   90.00
_cell.angle_beta   90.00
_cell.angle_gamma   90.00
#
_symmetry.space_group_name_H-M   'P 1'
#
loop_
_entity.id
_entity.type
_entity.pdbx_description
1 polymer ?
#
loop_
_entity_poly.entity_id
_entity_poly.type
_entity_poly.pdbx_seq_one_letter_code
_entity_poly.pdbx_strand_id
1 'polypeptide(L)'
;MQVARGMTRGTMPSVDDFAWPETLPVFRSEATLVSPHYEVWIHRMMPAGVLGRIEVFDDQGVRLGFIEIPARSTVIGFSPSGEPGSIVYVTRTDDMGLVWLERYQVLRNDR
;
A
#
# COMPACT_ATOMS: atom_id res chain seq x y z
N MET A 1 -28.53 -41.46 -6.86
CA MET A 1 -28.93 -40.04 -7.07
C MET A 1 -27.76 -39.29 -7.68
N GLN A 2 -27.84 -38.93 -8.96
CA GLN A 2 -26.89 -38.03 -9.60
C GLN A 2 -27.40 -36.59 -9.43
N VAL A 3 -26.59 -35.73 -8.82
CA VAL A 3 -26.83 -34.28 -8.81
C VAL A 3 -26.15 -33.68 -10.03
N ALA A 4 -26.94 -33.38 -11.07
CA ALA A 4 -26.50 -32.55 -12.17
C ALA A 4 -26.49 -31.08 -11.69
N ARG A 5 -25.31 -30.50 -11.48
CA ARG A 5 -25.18 -29.04 -11.44
C ARG A 5 -25.15 -28.52 -12.87
N GLY A 6 -26.33 -28.34 -13.44
CA GLY A 6 -26.49 -27.43 -14.58
C GLY A 6 -26.31 -26.00 -14.08
N MET A 7 -25.09 -25.48 -14.12
CA MET A 7 -24.92 -24.03 -14.22
C MET A 7 -25.27 -23.67 -15.67
N THR A 8 -26.42 -23.04 -15.86
CA THR A 8 -26.64 -22.20 -17.03
C THR A 8 -25.41 -21.30 -17.18
N ARG A 9 -24.78 -21.38 -18.35
CA ARG A 9 -23.69 -20.49 -18.75
C ARG A 9 -24.29 -19.10 -18.98
N GLY A 10 -24.74 -18.45 -17.91
CA GLY A 10 -25.08 -17.04 -17.93
C GLY A 10 -23.81 -16.29 -18.32
N THR A 11 -23.94 -15.35 -19.26
CA THR A 11 -22.86 -14.44 -19.63
C THR A 11 -22.31 -13.82 -18.35
N MET A 12 -21.04 -14.07 -18.04
CA MET A 12 -20.38 -13.37 -16.94
C MET A 12 -20.30 -11.89 -17.30
N PRO A 13 -20.48 -10.98 -16.34
CA PRO A 13 -20.37 -9.55 -16.60
C PRO A 13 -18.98 -9.19 -17.18
N SER A 14 -18.98 -8.31 -18.18
CA SER A 14 -17.79 -7.68 -18.75
C SER A 14 -17.31 -6.53 -17.88
N VAL A 15 -16.05 -6.13 -18.04
CA VAL A 15 -15.49 -4.91 -17.43
C VAL A 15 -16.28 -3.66 -17.83
N ASP A 16 -16.83 -3.65 -19.05
CA ASP A 16 -17.63 -2.55 -19.59
C ASP A 16 -19.02 -2.43 -18.96
N ASP A 17 -19.47 -3.44 -18.21
CA ASP A 17 -20.78 -3.41 -17.53
C ASP A 17 -20.73 -2.59 -16.22
N PHE A 18 -19.54 -2.12 -15.82
CA PHE A 18 -19.32 -1.38 -14.58
C PHE A 18 -19.12 0.11 -14.85
N ALA A 19 -19.71 0.95 -13.99
CA ALA A 19 -19.41 2.37 -13.95
C ALA A 19 -18.08 2.60 -13.21
N TRP A 20 -17.03 2.91 -13.96
CA TRP A 20 -15.72 3.25 -13.41
C TRP A 20 -15.62 4.76 -13.15
N PRO A 21 -15.01 5.18 -12.03
CA PRO A 21 -14.76 6.60 -11.80
C PRO A 21 -13.74 7.14 -12.81
N GLU A 22 -13.93 8.39 -13.25
CA GLU A 22 -12.99 9.05 -14.16
C GLU A 22 -11.59 9.21 -13.53
N THR A 23 -11.54 9.35 -12.20
CA THR A 23 -10.32 9.49 -11.44
C THR A 23 -10.34 8.59 -10.21
N LEU A 24 -9.24 7.88 -9.98
CA LEU A 24 -9.05 7.12 -8.74
C LEU A 24 -8.82 8.06 -7.55
N PRO A 25 -9.17 7.63 -6.32
CA PRO A 25 -8.79 8.35 -5.10
C PRO A 25 -7.28 8.56 -5.01
N VAL A 26 -6.85 9.66 -4.40
CA VAL A 26 -5.42 10.01 -4.28
C VAL A 26 -4.65 9.11 -3.29
N PHE A 27 -5.35 8.43 -2.39
CA PHE A 27 -4.80 7.49 -1.42
C PHE A 27 -5.60 6.18 -1.40
N ARG A 28 -4.96 5.10 -0.96
CA ARG A 28 -5.62 3.81 -0.78
C ARG A 28 -6.48 3.84 0.49
N SER A 29 -7.72 3.38 0.39
CA SER A 29 -8.59 3.18 1.56
C SER A 29 -7.95 2.17 2.52
N GLU A 30 -8.11 2.40 3.83
CA GLU A 30 -7.69 1.48 4.90
C GLU A 30 -6.18 1.15 4.94
N ALA A 31 -5.36 1.95 4.26
CA ALA A 31 -3.91 1.76 4.17
C ALA A 31 -3.13 2.89 4.89
N THR A 32 -3.78 3.54 5.85
CA THR A 32 -3.15 4.54 6.73
C THR A 32 -2.63 3.87 7.98
N LEU A 33 -1.38 4.16 8.34
CA LEU A 33 -0.72 3.64 9.54
C LEU A 33 -0.28 4.81 10.43
N VAL A 34 -0.23 4.57 11.73
CA VAL A 34 0.31 5.52 12.71
C VAL A 34 1.54 4.90 13.35
N SER A 35 2.67 5.60 13.31
CA SER A 35 3.91 5.12 13.93
C SER A 35 3.90 5.38 15.45
N PRO A 36 4.78 4.70 16.23
CA PRO A 36 4.96 5.00 17.65
C PRO A 36 5.38 6.43 17.97
N HIS A 37 5.86 7.19 16.97
CA HIS A 37 6.23 8.59 17.09
C HIS A 37 5.11 9.56 16.68
N TYR A 38 3.88 9.06 16.58
CA TYR A 38 2.69 9.83 16.18
C TYR A 38 2.74 10.39 14.75
N GLU A 39 3.57 9.80 13.89
CA GLU A 39 3.56 10.13 12.47
C GLU A 39 2.46 9.36 11.74
N VAL A 40 1.82 10.01 10.77
CA VAL A 40 0.81 9.40 9.92
C VAL A 40 1.44 9.01 8.59
N TRP A 41 1.31 7.73 8.24
CA TRP A 41 1.88 7.13 7.03
C TRP A 41 0.74 6.77 6.06
N ILE A 42 0.76 7.37 4.88
CA ILE A 42 -0.34 7.28 3.90
C ILE A 42 0.15 6.63 2.62
N HIS A 43 -0.45 5.49 2.25
CA HIS A 43 -0.25 4.88 0.94
C HIS A 43 -0.94 5.68 -0.17
N ARG A 44 -0.14 6.23 -1.09
CA ARG A 44 -0.64 6.91 -2.28
C ARG A 44 -1.20 5.92 -3.28
N MET A 45 -2.27 6.33 -3.95
CA MET A 45 -2.67 5.68 -5.19
C MET A 45 -1.67 6.09 -6.27
N MET A 46 -1.04 5.10 -6.89
CA MET A 46 -0.02 5.29 -7.92
C MET A 46 -0.47 4.59 -9.21
N PRO A 47 -0.06 5.08 -10.40
CA PRO A 47 -0.27 4.37 -11.66
C PRO A 47 0.21 2.92 -11.59
N ALA A 48 -0.38 2.04 -12.40
CA ALA A 48 0.13 0.69 -12.53
C ALA A 48 1.55 0.71 -13.11
N GLY A 49 2.44 -0.15 -12.60
CA GLY A 49 3.81 -0.31 -13.09
C GLY A 49 4.83 0.68 -12.53
N VAL A 50 4.43 1.64 -11.68
CA VAL A 50 5.39 2.47 -10.92
C VAL A 50 5.51 1.97 -9.47
N LEU A 51 6.58 2.36 -8.78
CA LEU A 51 6.76 2.06 -7.36
C LEU A 51 5.61 2.68 -6.55
N GLY A 52 5.16 1.94 -5.55
CA GLY A 52 4.25 2.46 -4.54
C GLY A 52 4.96 3.55 -3.73
N ARG A 53 4.20 4.53 -3.25
CA ARG A 53 4.74 5.61 -2.43
C ARG A 53 3.96 5.71 -1.13
N ILE A 54 4.68 5.78 -0.02
CA ILE A 54 4.11 6.06 1.30
C ILE A 54 4.63 7.42 1.75
N GLU A 55 3.72 8.37 1.95
CA GLU A 55 4.06 9.69 2.46
C GLU A 55 3.92 9.71 3.98
N VAL A 56 4.80 10.46 4.64
CA VAL A 56 4.87 10.56 6.10
C VAL A 56 4.57 11.98 6.52
N PHE A 57 3.65 12.15 7.47
CA PHE A 57 3.21 13.43 8.02
C PHE A 57 3.38 13.45 9.54
N ASP A 58 3.65 14.62 10.11
CA ASP A 58 3.58 14.83 11.56
C ASP A 58 2.13 14.98 12.04
N ASP A 59 1.98 15.16 13.35
CA ASP A 59 0.71 15.35 14.05
C ASP A 59 -0.01 16.65 13.67
N GLN A 60 0.70 17.60 13.04
CA GLN A 60 0.16 18.86 12.52
C GLN A 60 -0.17 18.77 11.02
N GLY A 61 0.02 17.61 10.39
CA GLY A 61 -0.23 17.41 8.96
C GLY A 61 0.88 17.97 8.05
N VAL A 62 2.05 18.29 8.59
CA VAL A 62 3.21 18.70 7.78
C VAL A 62 3.87 17.46 7.21
N ARG A 63 4.10 17.44 5.90
CA ARG A 63 4.78 16.35 5.22
C ARG A 63 6.25 16.30 5.60
N LEU A 64 6.64 15.25 6.32
CA LEU A 64 8.01 15.01 6.77
C LEU A 64 8.87 14.33 5.69
N GLY A 65 8.26 13.55 4.79
CA GLY A 65 9.01 12.76 3.82
C GLY A 65 8.19 11.68 3.13
N PHE A 66 8.89 10.72 2.52
CA PHE A 66 8.27 9.55 1.90
C PHE A 66 9.23 8.36 1.81
N ILE A 67 8.67 7.18 1.51
CA ILE A 67 9.40 6.02 1.00
C ILE A 67 8.77 5.52 -0.29
N GLU A 68 9.60 4.91 -1.13
CA GLU A 68 9.15 4.17 -2.31
C GLU A 68 9.29 2.67 -2.04
N ILE A 69 8.24 1.92 -2.37
CA ILE A 69 8.16 0.49 -2.14
C ILE A 69 7.77 -0.23 -3.43
N PRO A 70 8.32 -1.44 -3.68
CA PRO A 70 7.88 -2.28 -4.78
C PRO A 70 6.38 -2.60 -4.74
N ALA A 71 5.86 -3.09 -5.86
CA ALA A 71 4.53 -3.70 -5.86
C ALA A 71 4.51 -4.91 -4.91
N ARG A 72 3.33 -5.25 -4.39
CA ARG A 72 3.12 -6.36 -3.44
C ARG A 72 3.95 -6.22 -2.15
N SER A 73 4.16 -4.98 -1.71
CA SER A 73 4.81 -4.66 -0.45
C SER A 73 3.81 -4.19 0.61
N THR A 74 4.05 -4.59 1.86
CA THR A 74 3.25 -4.24 3.03
C THR A 74 4.16 -3.81 4.18
N VAL A 75 3.87 -2.66 4.80
CA VAL A 75 4.55 -2.25 6.04
C VAL A 75 4.08 -3.15 7.18
N ILE A 76 5.02 -3.75 7.91
CA ILE A 76 4.72 -4.65 9.04
C ILE A 76 5.18 -4.13 10.39
N GLY A 77 5.99 -3.07 10.42
CA GLY A 77 6.46 -2.51 11.67
C GLY A 77 7.41 -1.32 11.50
N PHE A 78 7.59 -0.60 12.60
CA PHE A 78 8.48 0.54 12.71
C PHE A 78 9.63 0.20 13.65
N SER A 79 10.81 0.77 13.43
CA SER A 79 11.93 0.57 14.37
C SER A 79 11.56 1.12 15.75
N PRO A 80 11.75 0.35 16.84
CA PRO A 80 11.54 0.83 18.19
C PRO A 80 12.68 1.74 18.68
N SER A 81 13.86 1.62 18.09
CA SER A 81 15.06 2.37 18.43
C SER A 81 15.49 3.26 17.27
N GLY A 82 15.58 4.56 17.54
CA GLY A 82 16.06 5.56 16.60
C GLY A 82 15.47 6.94 16.85
N GLU A 83 16.07 7.96 16.23
CA GLU A 83 15.39 9.23 16.00
C GLU A 83 14.01 8.97 15.35
N PRO A 84 13.00 9.81 15.66
CA PRO A 84 11.66 9.68 15.10
C PRO A 84 11.69 9.37 13.58
N GLY A 85 11.09 8.24 13.21
CA GLY A 85 10.79 7.80 11.84
C GLY A 85 11.99 7.62 10.90
N SER A 86 13.06 6.99 11.36
CA SER A 86 14.23 6.69 10.52
C SER A 86 14.13 5.37 9.75
N ILE A 87 13.50 4.33 10.31
CA ILE A 87 13.49 2.97 9.72
C ILE A 87 12.10 2.32 9.80
N VAL A 88 11.67 1.71 8.69
CA VAL A 88 10.45 0.91 8.58
C VAL A 88 10.75 -0.48 8.01
N TYR A 89 10.02 -1.47 8.49
CA TYR A 89 10.09 -2.86 8.04
C TYR A 89 8.94 -3.16 7.11
N VAL A 90 9.27 -3.72 5.95
CA VAL A 90 8.34 -4.00 4.86
C VAL A 90 8.50 -5.46 4.48
N THR A 91 7.38 -6.16 4.30
CA THR A 91 7.38 -7.44 3.60
C THR A 91 7.12 -7.20 2.12
N ARG A 92 7.79 -7.94 1.26
CA ARG A 92 7.55 -7.95 -0.19
C ARG A 92 7.33 -9.38 -0.67
N THR A 93 6.26 -9.61 -1.41
CA THR A 93 6.04 -10.89 -2.10
C THR A 93 6.47 -10.77 -3.56
N ASP A 94 7.42 -11.61 -3.97
CA ASP A 94 7.87 -11.65 -5.36
C ASP A 94 6.95 -12.49 -6.26
N ASP A 95 7.29 -12.60 -7.54
CA ASP A 95 6.49 -13.32 -8.53
C ASP A 95 6.49 -14.84 -8.33
N MET A 96 7.42 -15.37 -7.54
CA MET A 96 7.46 -16.78 -7.13
C MET A 96 6.70 -17.03 -5.83
N GLY A 97 6.07 -15.99 -5.26
CA GLY A 97 5.36 -16.08 -3.98
C GLY A 97 6.26 -16.11 -2.75
N LEU A 98 7.57 -15.87 -2.90
CA LEU A 98 8.48 -15.79 -1.75
C LEU A 98 8.30 -14.46 -1.03
N VAL A 99 8.32 -14.51 0.30
CA VAL A 99 8.18 -13.34 1.16
C VAL A 99 9.55 -12.90 1.66
N TRP A 100 9.90 -11.66 1.36
CA TRP A 100 11.16 -11.03 1.75
C TRP A 100 10.89 -10.01 2.86
N LEU A 101 11.72 -10.01 3.90
CA LEU A 101 11.75 -8.93 4.89
C LEU A 101 12.78 -7.89 4.46
N GLU A 102 12.31 -6.67 4.25
CA GLU A 102 13.10 -5.53 3.79
C GLU A 102 13.06 -4.40 4.81
N ARG A 103 14.10 -3.56 4.77
CA ARG A 103 14.25 -2.40 5.65
C ARG A 103 14.43 -1.16 4.80
N TYR A 104 13.59 -0.16 5.03
CA TYR A 104 13.63 1.11 4.31
C TYR A 104 13.93 2.25 5.26
N GLN A 105 14.65 3.25 4.74
CA GLN A 105 14.89 4.52 5.41
C GLN A 105 13.97 5.59 4.82
N VAL A 106 13.37 6.42 5.68
CA VAL A 106 12.52 7.52 5.23
C VAL A 106 13.38 8.62 4.60
N LEU A 107 13.04 9.01 3.38
CA LEU A 107 13.62 10.19 2.74
C LEU A 107 12.93 11.42 3.33
N ARG A 108 13.64 12.11 4.23
CA ARG A 108 13.15 13.31 4.90
C ARG A 108 13.35 14.53 4.01
N ASN A 109 12.42 15.47 4.09
CA ASN A 109 12.61 16.80 3.54
C ASN A 109 13.51 17.59 4.50
N ASP A 110 14.54 18.27 3.98
CA ASP A 110 15.29 19.25 4.77
C ASP A 110 14.32 20.38 5.18
N ARG A 111 14.29 20.69 6.47
CA ARG A 111 13.44 21.74 7.05
C ARG A 111 14.03 23.12 6.81
#